data_AF-A0A0S6USK7-F1
#
_entry.id   AF-A0A0S6USK7-F1
#
_cell.length_a   1.000
_cell.length_b   1.000
_cell.length_c   1.000
_cell.angle_alpha   90.00
_cell.angle_beta   90.00
_cell.angle_gamma   90.00
#
_symmetry.space_group_name_H-M   'P 1'
#
loop_
_entity.id
_entity.type
_entity.pdbx_description
1 polymer ?
#
loop_
_entity_poly.entity_id
_entity_poly.type
_entity_poly.pdbx_seq_one_letter_code
_entity_poly.pdbx_strand_id
1 'polypeptide(L)'
;MSDRLSHASRQVANMLAVRAVRHATSFLQGQDGPTLLGMHAEQLQLDLLLADPLANGLLNPVRMLNVAMGTTAVVAADPQADAQRLDRWMHVVGSLIELVQHERARFARDHGASA
;
A
#
# COMPACT_ATOMS: atom_id res chain seq x y z
N MET A 1 28.58 9.59 1.83
CA MET A 1 28.62 8.25 2.47
C MET A 1 27.72 7.35 1.65
N SER A 2 28.11 6.10 1.41
CA SER A 2 27.34 5.21 0.53
C SER A 2 26.06 4.80 1.25
N ASP A 3 24.94 5.50 0.99
CA ASP A 3 23.58 5.20 1.48
C ASP A 3 23.06 3.90 0.85
N ARG A 4 23.70 2.77 1.16
CA ARG A 4 23.27 1.47 0.68
C ARG A 4 22.19 0.95 1.59
N LEU A 5 20.97 0.94 1.09
CA LEU A 5 19.84 0.30 1.71
C LEU A 5 20.16 -1.18 2.01
N SER A 6 19.98 -1.59 3.27
CA SER A 6 20.33 -2.95 3.70
C SER A 6 19.47 -4.00 2.99
N HIS A 7 19.95 -5.24 2.89
CA HIS A 7 19.15 -6.35 2.35
C HIS A 7 17.86 -6.58 3.15
N ALA A 8 17.94 -6.53 4.48
CA ALA A 8 16.78 -6.67 5.35
C ALA A 8 15.76 -5.54 5.10
N SER A 9 16.21 -4.28 5.00
CA SER A 9 15.34 -3.14 4.71
C SER A 9 14.64 -3.29 3.34
N ARG A 10 15.36 -3.78 2.33
CA ARG A 10 14.78 -4.09 0.99
C ARG A 10 13.69 -5.16 1.07
N GLN A 11 13.94 -6.24 1.81
CA GLN A 11 12.97 -7.32 2.00
C GLN A 11 11.72 -6.84 2.74
N VAL A 12 11.89 -6.05 3.81
CA VAL A 12 10.77 -5.46 4.56
C VAL A 12 9.95 -4.55 3.65
N ALA A 13 10.58 -3.64 2.91
CA ALA A 13 9.85 -2.73 2.02
C ALA A 13 9.06 -3.48 0.94
N ASN A 14 9.66 -4.52 0.35
CA ASN A 14 9.00 -5.38 -0.62
C ASN A 14 7.83 -6.17 0.00
N MET A 15 8.01 -6.70 1.21
CA MET A 15 6.94 -7.39 1.94
C MET A 15 5.76 -6.46 2.22
N LEU A 16 6.00 -5.23 2.67
CA LEU A 16 4.96 -4.24 2.93
C LEU A 16 4.21 -3.85 1.65
N ALA A 17 4.93 -3.66 0.55
CA ALA A 17 4.32 -3.39 -0.76
C ALA A 17 3.39 -4.53 -1.21
N VAL A 18 3.85 -5.79 -1.14
CA VAL A 18 3.05 -6.97 -1.48
C VAL A 18 1.82 -7.09 -0.58
N ARG A 19 2.00 -6.88 0.73
CA ARG A 19 0.92 -6.93 1.72
C ARG A 19 -0.15 -5.89 1.43
N ALA A 20 0.24 -4.64 1.20
CA ALA A 20 -0.66 -3.54 0.88
C ALA A 20 -1.49 -3.82 -0.37
N VAL A 21 -0.84 -4.24 -1.46
CA VAL A 21 -1.51 -4.64 -2.71
C VAL A 21 -2.51 -5.75 -2.46
N ARG A 22 -2.12 -6.82 -1.74
CA ARG A 22 -3.01 -7.94 -1.45
C ARG A 22 -4.28 -7.51 -0.71
N HIS A 23 -4.15 -6.72 0.35
CA HIS A 23 -5.31 -6.25 1.13
C HIS A 23 -6.22 -5.35 0.30
N ALA A 24 -5.65 -4.44 -0.49
CA ALA A 24 -6.42 -3.59 -1.38
C ALA A 24 -7.16 -4.39 -2.47
N THR A 25 -6.48 -5.36 -3.11
CA THR A 25 -7.08 -6.23 -4.12
C THR A 25 -8.21 -7.09 -3.54
N SER A 26 -8.01 -7.68 -2.36
CA SER A 26 -9.02 -8.50 -1.67
C SER A 26 -10.32 -7.72 -1.45
N PHE A 27 -10.22 -6.46 -0.99
CA PHE A 27 -11.37 -5.57 -0.85
C PHE A 27 -12.03 -5.24 -2.20
N LEU A 28 -11.25 -4.86 -3.22
CA LEU A 28 -11.81 -4.54 -4.55
C LEU A 28 -12.52 -5.73 -5.21
N GLN A 29 -12.10 -6.96 -4.87
CA GLN A 29 -12.75 -8.20 -5.31
C GLN A 29 -13.97 -8.59 -4.46
N GLY A 30 -14.29 -7.83 -3.41
CA GLY A 30 -15.41 -8.10 -2.50
C GLY A 30 -15.17 -9.26 -1.54
N GLN A 31 -13.91 -9.71 -1.38
CA GLN A 31 -13.55 -10.79 -0.43
C GLN A 31 -13.47 -10.24 1.00
N ASP A 32 -12.92 -9.03 1.16
CA ASP A 32 -12.85 -8.33 2.43
C ASP A 32 -13.86 -7.19 2.49
N GLY A 33 -14.56 -7.06 3.62
CA GLY A 33 -15.46 -5.94 3.87
C GLY A 33 -14.75 -4.66 4.34
N PRO A 34 -15.47 -3.52 4.43
CA PRO A 34 -14.90 -2.22 4.83
C PRO A 34 -14.17 -2.24 6.18
N THR A 35 -14.72 -2.94 7.18
CA THR A 35 -14.11 -3.07 8.51
C THR A 35 -12.73 -3.71 8.43
N LEU A 36 -12.60 -4.80 7.66
CA LEU A 36 -11.34 -5.53 7.54
C LEU A 36 -10.30 -4.73 6.73
N LEU A 37 -10.75 -3.99 5.70
CA LEU A 37 -9.90 -3.03 4.99
C LEU A 37 -9.32 -1.97 5.93
N GLY A 38 -10.15 -1.40 6.81
CA GLY A 38 -9.72 -0.43 7.82
C GLY A 38 -8.68 -1.00 8.78
N MET A 39 -8.94 -2.19 9.34
CA MET A 39 -7.98 -2.88 10.22
C MET A 39 -6.64 -3.17 9.52
N HIS A 40 -6.67 -3.58 8.26
CA HIS A 40 -5.47 -3.79 7.46
C HIS A 40 -4.69 -2.49 7.24
N ALA A 41 -5.39 -1.38 6.99
CA ALA A 41 -4.75 -0.08 6.82
C ALA A 41 -4.10 0.43 8.13
N GLU A 42 -4.75 0.24 9.27
CA GLU A 42 -4.20 0.57 10.59
C GLU A 42 -2.94 -0.24 10.90
N GLN A 43 -2.99 -1.56 10.71
CA GLN A 43 -1.82 -2.42 10.94
C GLN A 43 -0.66 -2.04 10.01
N LEU A 44 -0.95 -1.79 8.73
CA LEU A 44 0.05 -1.38 7.75
C LEU A 44 0.65 -0.01 8.10
N GLN A 45 -0.15 0.91 8.66
CA GLN A 45 0.34 2.21 9.12
C GLN A 45 1.42 2.05 10.21
N LEU A 46 1.21 1.15 11.17
CA LEU A 46 2.18 0.85 12.22
C LEU A 46 3.47 0.27 11.65
N ASP A 47 3.36 -0.68 10.72
CA ASP A 47 4.52 -1.28 10.06
C ASP A 47 5.33 -0.22 9.26
N LEU A 48 4.64 0.73 8.62
CA LEU A 48 5.25 1.81 7.82
C LEU A 48 5.99 2.85 8.66
N LEU A 49 5.61 3.05 9.93
CA LEU A 49 6.29 3.95 10.86
C LEU A 49 7.66 3.40 11.29
N LEU A 50 7.81 2.08 11.32
CA LEU A 50 9.05 1.40 11.72
C LEU A 50 10.00 1.12 10.54
N ALA A 51 9.54 1.39 9.32
CA ALA A 51 10.29 1.05 8.11
C ALA A 51 11.44 2.03 7.83
N ASP A 52 12.52 1.50 7.25
CA ASP A 52 13.72 2.25 6.90
C ASP A 52 13.42 3.41 5.93
N PRO A 53 13.71 4.68 6.28
CA PRO A 53 13.48 5.83 5.40
C PRO A 53 14.23 5.76 4.07
N LEU A 54 15.34 5.03 3.99
CA LEU A 54 16.08 4.84 2.75
C LEU A 54 15.28 4.04 1.70
N ALA A 55 14.24 3.31 2.12
CA ALA A 55 13.33 2.60 1.21
C ALA A 55 12.15 3.46 0.71
N ASN A 56 12.15 4.77 0.96
CA ASN A 56 11.04 5.66 0.62
C ASN A 56 10.64 5.68 -0.86
N GLY A 57 11.56 5.36 -1.77
CA GLY A 57 11.24 5.19 -3.19
C GLY A 57 10.10 4.18 -3.42
N LEU A 58 10.10 3.07 -2.67
CA LEU A 58 9.02 2.09 -2.69
C LEU A 58 7.94 2.37 -1.63
N LEU A 59 8.30 2.89 -0.47
CA LEU A 59 7.34 3.02 0.65
C LEU A 59 6.39 4.21 0.52
N ASN A 60 6.75 5.27 -0.22
CA ASN A 60 5.85 6.41 -0.44
C ASN A 60 4.55 6.02 -1.17
N PRO A 61 4.56 5.29 -2.30
CA PRO A 61 3.31 4.84 -2.92
C PRO A 61 2.54 3.86 -2.02
N VAL A 62 3.23 3.06 -1.19
CA VAL A 62 2.57 2.19 -0.19
C VAL A 62 1.83 3.02 0.88
N ARG A 63 2.42 4.13 1.36
CA ARG A 63 1.76 5.06 2.29
C ARG A 63 0.54 5.72 1.65
N MET A 64 0.63 6.13 0.38
CA MET A 64 -0.50 6.67 -0.35
C MET A 64 -1.63 5.65 -0.48
N LEU A 65 -1.30 4.41 -0.85
CA LEU A 65 -2.26 3.31 -0.90
C LEU A 65 -2.90 3.07 0.49
N ASN A 66 -2.11 3.12 1.55
CA ASN A 66 -2.61 2.94 2.92
C ASN A 66 -3.66 3.99 3.30
N VAL A 67 -3.38 5.26 3.00
CA VAL A 67 -4.32 6.37 3.23
C VAL A 67 -5.60 6.19 2.40
N ALA A 68 -5.47 5.78 1.15
CA ALA A 68 -6.61 5.51 0.28
C ALA A 68 -7.45 4.33 0.80
N MET A 69 -6.82 3.25 1.28
CA MET A 69 -7.52 2.11 1.90
C MET A 69 -8.30 2.55 3.14
N GLY A 70 -7.67 3.29 4.06
CA GLY A 70 -8.35 3.79 5.27
C GLY A 70 -9.52 4.72 4.93
N THR A 71 -9.33 5.62 3.95
CA THR A 71 -10.40 6.53 3.51
C THR A 71 -11.55 5.76 2.86
N THR A 72 -11.23 4.79 1.99
CA THR A 72 -12.21 3.91 1.35
C THR A 72 -12.99 3.11 2.39
N ALA A 73 -12.34 2.58 3.42
CA ALA A 73 -12.99 1.85 4.50
C ALA A 73 -14.02 2.71 5.24
N VAL A 74 -13.66 3.95 5.58
CA VAL A 74 -14.58 4.90 6.23
C VAL A 74 -15.76 5.24 5.33
N VAL A 75 -15.51 5.53 4.05
CA VAL A 75 -16.58 5.86 3.08
C VAL A 75 -17.49 4.64 2.83
N ALA A 76 -16.94 3.44 2.73
CA ALA A 76 -17.72 2.22 2.47
C ALA A 76 -18.51 1.74 3.70
N ALA A 77 -18.10 2.13 4.91
CA ALA A 77 -18.82 1.81 6.15
C ALA A 77 -19.98 2.79 6.44
N ASP A 78 -20.02 3.95 5.78
CA ASP A 78 -21.07 4.95 5.95
C ASP A 78 -22.32 4.57 5.12
N PRO A 79 -23.45 4.22 5.76
CA PRO A 79 -24.67 3.84 5.06
C PRO A 79 -25.33 4.99 4.30
N GLN A 80 -24.90 6.24 4.54
CA GLN A 80 -25.35 7.43 3.81
C GLN A 80 -24.35 7.87 2.75
N ALA A 81 -23.25 7.14 2.55
CA ALA A 81 -22.24 7.52 1.58
C ALA A 81 -22.81 7.50 0.15
N ASP A 82 -22.49 8.58 -0.58
CA ASP A 82 -22.71 8.65 -2.02
C ASP A 82 -21.95 7.51 -2.73
N ALA A 83 -22.68 6.66 -3.45
CA ALA A 83 -22.12 5.54 -4.20
C ALA A 83 -21.05 6.01 -5.21
N GLN A 84 -21.20 7.19 -5.80
CA GLN A 84 -20.20 7.75 -6.70
C GLN A 84 -18.92 8.13 -5.96
N ARG A 85 -19.02 8.54 -4.69
CA ARG A 85 -17.86 8.84 -3.85
C ARG A 85 -17.08 7.57 -3.54
N LEU A 86 -17.77 6.48 -3.20
CA LEU A 86 -17.12 5.19 -2.99
C LEU A 86 -16.45 4.70 -4.28
N ASP A 87 -17.14 4.78 -5.42
CA ASP A 87 -16.60 4.38 -6.71
C ASP A 87 -15.31 5.13 -7.09
N ARG A 88 -15.28 6.46 -6.88
CA ARG A 88 -14.06 7.26 -7.08
C ARG A 88 -12.91 6.79 -6.20
N TRP A 89 -13.18 6.46 -4.93
CA TRP A 89 -12.14 5.95 -4.03
C TRP A 89 -11.65 4.56 -4.42
N MET A 90 -12.53 3.68 -4.89
CA MET A 90 -12.15 2.37 -5.43
C MET A 90 -11.24 2.50 -6.65
N HIS A 91 -11.52 3.46 -7.54
CA HIS A 91 -10.62 3.78 -8.67
C HIS A 91 -9.25 4.28 -8.20
N VAL A 92 -9.20 5.16 -7.20
CA VAL A 92 -7.94 5.64 -6.60
C VAL A 92 -7.14 4.47 -6.02
N VAL A 93 -7.78 3.57 -5.27
CA VAL A 93 -7.13 2.36 -4.74
C VAL A 93 -6.58 1.50 -5.88
N GLY A 94 -7.36 1.29 -6.95
CA GLY A 94 -6.92 0.57 -8.15
C GLY A 94 -5.67 1.18 -8.79
N SER A 95 -5.67 2.49 -9.05
CA SER A 95 -4.51 3.19 -9.62
C SER A 95 -3.27 3.13 -8.71
N LEU A 96 -3.46 3.21 -7.38
CA LEU A 96 -2.34 3.12 -6.43
C LEU A 96 -1.78 1.70 -6.33
N ILE A 97 -2.59 0.65 -6.51
CA ILE A 97 -2.08 -0.72 -6.64
C ILE A 97 -1.11 -0.82 -7.82
N GLU A 98 -1.49 -0.30 -8.99
CA GLU A 98 -0.64 -0.31 -10.18
C GLU A 98 0.66 0.47 -9.95
N LEU A 99 0.58 1.64 -9.32
CA LEU A 99 1.75 2.44 -8.97
C LEU A 99 2.70 1.69 -8.01
N VAL A 100 2.17 1.05 -6.97
CA VAL A 100 2.98 0.26 -6.02
C VAL A 100 3.66 -0.90 -6.76
N GLN A 101 2.95 -1.60 -7.65
CA GLN A 101 3.54 -2.68 -8.44
C GLN A 101 4.64 -2.17 -9.39
N HIS A 102 4.42 -1.02 -10.03
CA HIS A 102 5.41 -0.37 -10.89
C HIS A 102 6.67 0.01 -10.11
N GLU A 103 6.53 0.73 -9.00
CA GLU A 103 7.65 1.16 -8.16
C GLU A 103 8.36 -0.02 -7.51
N ARG A 104 7.64 -1.11 -7.18
CA ARG A 104 8.25 -2.35 -6.71
C ARG A 104 9.14 -2.98 -7.78
N ALA A 105 8.67 -3.06 -9.02
CA ALA A 105 9.47 -3.58 -10.13
C ALA A 105 10.71 -2.71 -10.40
N ARG A 106 10.57 -1.38 -10.33
CA ARG A 106 11.68 -0.43 -10.42
C ARG A 106 12.68 -0.60 -9.28
N PHE A 107 12.20 -0.61 -8.05
CA PHE A 107 13.01 -0.78 -6.85
C PHE A 107 13.83 -2.08 -6.88
N ALA A 108 13.24 -3.17 -7.38
CA ALA A 108 13.93 -4.44 -7.58
C ALA A 108 15.03 -4.37 -8.66
N ARG A 109 14.90 -3.53 -9.70
CA ARG A 109 15.99 -3.31 -10.66
C ARG A 109 17.12 -2.49 -10.05
N ASP A 110 16.76 -1.40 -9.39
CA ASP A 110 17.71 -0.44 -8.81
C ASP A 110 18.53 -1.05 -7.67
N HIS A 111 17.95 -2.04 -6.97
CA HIS A 111 18.58 -2.66 -5.80
C HIS A 111 18.78 -4.18 -5.91
N GLY A 112 18.32 -4.84 -6.97
CA GLY A 112 18.46 -6.29 -7.16
C GLY A 112 19.63 -6.69 -8.07
N ALA A 113 20.16 -5.77 -8.88
CA ALA A 113 21.31 -6.04 -9.77
C ALA A 113 22.68 -6.01 -9.08
N SER A 114 22.74 -6.33 -7.79
CA SER A 114 24.00 -6.45 -7.03
C SER A 114 23.89 -7.62 -6.06
N ALA A 115 23.89 -8.81 -6.62
CA ALA A 115 24.16 -10.07 -5.94
C ALA A 115 25.12 -10.87 -6.80
#